data_AF-A0A6A3PUU7-F1
#
_entry.id   AF-A0A6A3PUU7-F1
#
_cell.length_a   1.000
_cell.length_b   1.000
_cell.length_c   1.000
_cell.angle_alpha   90.00
_cell.angle_beta   90.00
_cell.angle_gamma   90.00
#
_symmetry.space_group_name_H-M   'P 1'
#
loop_
_entity.id
_entity.type
_entity.pdbx_description
1 polymer ?
#
loop_
_entity_poly.entity_id
_entity_poly.type
_entity_poly.pdbx_seq_one_letter_code
_entity_poly.pdbx_strand_id
1 'polypeptide(L)'
;LSTDSQGVPLGQRKQYKIVEINDAGNAPSGSRRAQSPTRRISNEVKTSQYTWWSFVVVFLYLTFQKTANLYFLLVGIFQIIPSVSPTDGVPLQFTPLAIIIVIDAIFAGYEDYKRHMADDLTISAKTRVFNRQLREFEEVEWRELKVGDIVVANHEILAADIMILAVIPAEGSRSGGNMGLCYVETKNLDGETNHKLREAPQPTRNMFTNEHEAGKLRNTSYMYGLVANTGTDSKIMMSSGDEFPVKVSSIDEMTNKQVIVWWSSFCWDDSFMEAFVYFFATLASMGCTCPSHR
;
A
#
# COMPACT_ATOMS: atom_id res chain seq x y z
N LEU A 1 17.89 30.04 -13.71
CA LEU A 1 16.56 29.39 -13.56
C LEU A 1 15.62 30.06 -14.56
N SER A 2 15.01 29.30 -15.46
CA SER A 2 14.05 29.86 -16.42
C SER A 2 12.76 30.26 -15.71
N THR A 3 12.40 31.53 -15.83
CA THR A 3 11.13 32.13 -15.39
C THR A 3 10.25 32.37 -16.62
N ASP A 4 8.93 32.30 -16.46
CA ASP A 4 8.00 32.69 -17.52
C ASP A 4 7.87 34.22 -17.64
N SER A 5 7.03 34.69 -18.57
CA SER A 5 6.73 36.10 -18.80
C SER A 5 6.04 36.81 -17.61
N GLN A 6 5.75 36.08 -16.53
CA GLN A 6 5.18 36.57 -15.27
C GLN A 6 6.18 36.44 -14.10
N GLY A 7 7.42 36.04 -14.36
CA GLY A 7 8.49 36.00 -13.36
C GLY A 7 8.41 34.84 -12.36
N VAL A 8 7.59 33.81 -12.61
CA VAL A 8 7.43 32.70 -11.66
C VAL A 8 8.45 31.60 -11.96
N PRO A 9 9.23 31.14 -10.96
CA PRO A 9 10.14 30.01 -11.13
C PRO A 9 9.36 28.72 -11.41
N LEU A 10 9.71 28.02 -12.50
CA LEU A 10 9.00 26.83 -13.01
C LEU A 10 8.81 25.69 -11.98
N GLY A 11 9.62 25.65 -10.92
CA GLY A 11 9.52 24.65 -9.84
C GLY A 11 8.39 24.87 -8.82
N GLN A 12 7.66 25.99 -8.87
CA GLN A 12 6.59 26.34 -7.90
C GLN A 12 5.18 26.35 -8.50
N ARG A 13 4.97 25.70 -9.65
CA ARG A 13 3.63 25.65 -10.24
C ARG A 13 2.75 24.71 -9.41
N LYS A 14 1.76 25.26 -8.68
CA LYS A 14 0.65 24.47 -8.16
C LYS A 14 -0.01 23.77 -9.35
N GLN A 15 0.13 22.45 -9.43
CA GLN A 15 -0.60 21.66 -10.41
C GLN A 15 -2.08 21.71 -10.02
N TYR A 16 -2.89 22.31 -10.87
CA TYR A 16 -4.33 22.37 -10.69
C TYR A 16 -4.95 21.22 -11.51
N LYS A 17 -5.76 20.40 -10.84
CA LYS A 17 -6.59 19.39 -11.49
C LYS A 17 -7.98 19.98 -11.64
N ILE A 18 -8.42 20.17 -12.88
CA ILE A 18 -9.77 20.64 -13.18
C ILE A 18 -10.65 19.40 -13.29
N VAL A 19 -11.67 19.31 -12.44
CA VAL A 19 -12.70 18.27 -12.51
C VAL A 19 -13.93 18.90 -13.13
N GLU A 20 -14.24 18.53 -14.37
CA GLU A 20 -15.38 19.06 -15.09
C GLU A 20 -16.62 18.21 -14.77
N ILE A 21 -17.61 18.86 -14.17
CA ILE A 21 -18.91 18.28 -13.88
C ILE A 21 -19.84 18.68 -15.03
N ASN A 22 -20.49 17.71 -15.69
CA ASN A 22 -21.48 17.87 -16.77
C ASN A 22 -21.01 17.76 -18.24
N ASP A 23 -19.93 17.05 -18.55
CA ASP A 23 -19.46 16.87 -19.93
C ASP A 23 -20.32 15.89 -20.77
N ALA A 24 -21.56 16.31 -21.03
CA ALA A 24 -22.38 15.83 -22.14
C ALA A 24 -22.98 17.07 -22.82
N GLY A 25 -22.22 17.63 -23.77
CA GLY A 25 -22.81 18.31 -24.92
C GLY A 25 -22.92 19.83 -24.94
N ASN A 26 -22.41 20.60 -23.97
CA ASN A 26 -22.54 22.06 -23.99
C ASN A 26 -21.26 22.85 -23.74
N ALA A 27 -20.10 22.30 -24.10
CA ALA A 27 -18.88 23.10 -24.24
C ALA A 27 -19.08 24.08 -25.42
N PRO A 28 -18.89 25.41 -25.24
CA PRO A 28 -18.90 26.34 -26.36
C PRO A 28 -17.85 25.89 -27.38
N SER A 29 -18.30 25.75 -28.64
CA SER A 29 -17.58 25.14 -29.77
C SER A 29 -16.31 25.88 -30.23
N GLY A 30 -15.71 26.72 -29.38
CA GLY A 30 -14.57 27.59 -29.69
C GLY A 30 -13.30 27.35 -28.86
N SER A 31 -13.31 26.52 -27.82
CA SER A 31 -12.10 26.24 -27.03
C SER A 31 -11.79 24.75 -26.93
N ARG A 32 -11.23 24.18 -28.00
CA ARG A 32 -10.34 23.01 -27.86
C ARG A 32 -9.06 23.45 -27.14
N ARG A 33 -9.15 23.78 -25.85
CA ARG A 33 -8.00 23.51 -24.98
C ARG A 33 -7.91 22.00 -24.97
N ALA A 34 -6.81 21.48 -25.51
CA ALA A 34 -6.50 20.06 -25.46
C ALA A 34 -6.88 19.56 -24.06
N GLN A 35 -7.88 18.69 -23.98
CA GLN A 35 -8.12 17.91 -22.78
C GLN A 35 -6.78 17.22 -22.54
N SER A 36 -5.98 17.76 -21.63
CA SER A 36 -4.82 17.05 -21.10
C SER A 36 -5.36 15.69 -20.72
N PRO A 37 -4.81 14.58 -21.23
CA PRO A 37 -5.38 13.26 -21.00
C PRO A 37 -5.46 13.10 -19.50
N THR A 38 -6.66 13.25 -18.93
CA THR A 38 -6.87 13.07 -17.51
C THR A 38 -6.67 11.60 -17.31
N ARG A 39 -5.45 11.25 -16.85
CA ARG A 39 -5.06 9.88 -16.55
C ARG A 39 -6.18 9.32 -15.68
N ARG A 40 -6.96 8.39 -16.22
CA ARG A 40 -8.01 7.72 -15.47
C ARG A 40 -7.32 6.84 -14.45
N ILE A 41 -7.19 7.38 -13.25
CA ILE A 41 -6.60 6.67 -12.13
C ILE A 41 -7.70 5.78 -11.56
N SER A 42 -7.45 4.48 -11.59
CA SER A 42 -8.30 3.48 -10.96
C SER A 42 -8.44 3.80 -9.47
N ASN A 43 -9.63 3.59 -8.90
CA ASN A 43 -9.83 3.69 -7.45
C ASN A 43 -9.41 2.41 -6.71
N GLU A 44 -8.72 1.51 -7.39
CA GLU A 44 -8.15 0.30 -6.80
C GLU A 44 -6.96 0.65 -5.91
N VAL A 45 -7.11 0.37 -4.61
CA VAL A 45 -6.04 0.49 -3.62
C VAL A 45 -5.47 -0.90 -3.39
N LYS A 46 -4.16 -1.05 -3.53
CA LYS A 46 -3.43 -2.29 -3.22
C LYS A 46 -2.49 -2.04 -2.07
N THR A 47 -2.65 -2.79 -0.98
CA THR A 47 -1.74 -2.79 0.17
C THR A 47 -0.90 -4.06 0.28
N SER A 48 -1.29 -5.09 -0.47
CA SER A 48 -0.50 -6.30 -0.67
C SER A 48 0.91 -5.99 -1.20
N GLN A 49 1.91 -6.63 -0.58
CA GLN A 49 3.32 -6.38 -0.90
C GLN A 49 3.84 -7.34 -1.96
N TYR A 50 3.28 -8.55 -2.02
CA TYR A 50 3.79 -9.61 -2.86
C TYR A 50 2.73 -10.13 -3.83
N THR A 51 3.18 -10.41 -5.04
CA THR A 51 2.54 -11.38 -5.93
C THR A 51 3.00 -12.77 -5.55
N TRP A 52 2.31 -13.82 -5.96
CA TRP A 52 2.69 -15.20 -5.62
C TRP A 52 4.12 -15.57 -6.05
N TRP A 53 4.61 -15.07 -7.19
CA TRP A 53 5.99 -15.26 -7.65
C TRP A 53 6.99 -14.35 -6.91
N SER A 54 6.65 -13.07 -6.77
CA SER A 54 7.55 -12.13 -6.09
C SER A 54 7.67 -12.44 -4.60
N PHE A 55 6.66 -13.08 -4.01
CA PHE A 55 6.69 -13.57 -2.64
C PHE A 55 7.92 -14.46 -2.45
N VAL A 56 8.05 -15.55 -3.20
CA VAL A 56 9.14 -16.51 -2.99
C VAL A 56 10.52 -15.86 -3.20
N VAL A 57 10.71 -15.13 -4.29
CA VAL A 57 12.02 -14.55 -4.62
C VAL A 57 12.43 -13.47 -3.61
N VAL A 58 11.52 -12.54 -3.31
CA VAL A 58 11.82 -11.42 -2.40
C VAL A 58 11.88 -11.92 -0.95
N PHE A 59 10.98 -12.81 -0.53
CA PHE A 59 11.01 -13.42 0.78
C PHE A 59 12.32 -14.18 1.03
N LEU A 60 12.76 -15.02 0.09
CA LEU A 60 14.02 -15.75 0.25
C LEU A 60 15.21 -14.79 0.30
N TYR A 61 15.23 -13.77 -0.55
CA TYR A 61 16.28 -12.74 -0.53
C TYR A 61 16.36 -12.06 0.85
N LEU A 62 15.22 -11.59 1.37
CA LEU A 62 15.14 -10.96 2.70
C LEU A 62 15.49 -11.93 3.83
N THR A 63 15.08 -13.20 3.71
CA THR A 63 15.38 -14.24 4.69
C THR A 63 16.88 -14.48 4.77
N PHE A 64 17.60 -14.50 3.65
CA PHE A 64 19.05 -14.66 3.61
C PHE A 64 19.84 -13.39 3.93
N GLN A 65 19.21 -12.21 3.94
CA GLN A 65 19.83 -11.01 4.49
C GLN A 65 19.97 -11.05 6.02
N LYS A 66 19.27 -11.96 6.71
CA LYS A 66 19.49 -12.21 8.14
C LYS A 66 20.83 -12.92 8.33
N THR A 67 21.71 -12.38 9.15
CA THR A 67 23.08 -12.90 9.35
C THR A 67 23.08 -14.37 9.80
N ALA A 68 22.12 -14.75 10.65
CA ALA A 68 21.97 -16.13 11.12
C ALA A 68 21.59 -17.11 9.99
N ASN A 69 20.75 -16.71 9.05
CA ASN A 69 20.34 -17.58 7.94
C ASN A 69 21.45 -17.71 6.91
N LEU A 70 22.18 -16.62 6.64
CA LEU A 70 23.35 -16.62 5.78
C LEU A 70 24.44 -17.57 6.32
N TYR A 71 24.62 -17.61 7.63
CA TYR A 71 25.55 -18.54 8.29
C TYR A 71 25.26 -20.00 8.02
N PHE A 72 24.03 -20.41 8.31
CA PHE A 72 23.61 -21.80 8.17
C PHE A 72 23.67 -22.20 6.70
N LEU A 73 23.42 -21.27 5.77
CA LEU A 73 23.62 -21.48 4.35
C LEU A 73 25.11 -21.73 4.03
N LEU A 74 26.02 -20.87 4.49
CA LEU A 74 27.45 -20.98 4.21
C LEU A 74 28.07 -22.25 4.83
N VAL A 75 27.76 -22.54 6.10
CA VAL A 75 28.21 -23.77 6.78
C VAL A 75 27.65 -25.00 6.07
N GLY A 76 26.39 -24.98 5.65
CA GLY A 76 25.79 -26.06 4.88
C GLY A 76 26.49 -26.29 3.54
N ILE A 77 26.85 -25.22 2.81
CA ILE A 77 27.64 -25.33 1.57
C ILE A 77 29.01 -25.95 1.84
N PHE A 78 29.69 -25.55 2.93
CA PHE A 78 30.97 -26.14 3.29
C PHE A 78 30.87 -27.62 3.70
N GLN A 79 29.76 -28.04 4.32
CA GLN A 79 29.54 -29.44 4.68
C GLN A 79 29.34 -30.38 3.47
N ILE A 80 29.02 -29.83 2.29
CA ILE A 80 28.92 -30.61 1.04
C ILE A 80 30.31 -31.11 0.60
N ILE A 81 31.38 -30.42 0.98
CA ILE A 81 32.76 -30.78 0.61
C ILE A 81 33.24 -31.94 1.51
N PRO A 82 33.35 -33.18 1.01
CA PRO A 82 33.60 -34.35 1.85
C PRO A 82 35.02 -34.40 2.43
N SER A 83 35.96 -33.65 1.85
CA SER A 83 37.37 -33.60 2.29
C SER A 83 37.61 -32.79 3.56
N VAL A 84 36.61 -32.05 4.02
CA VAL A 84 36.74 -31.08 5.13
C VAL A 84 35.57 -31.24 6.11
N SER A 85 34.46 -31.77 5.63
CA SER A 85 33.30 -32.02 6.47
C SER A 85 33.51 -33.26 7.36
N PRO A 86 33.28 -33.17 8.68
CA PRO A 86 33.28 -34.33 9.57
C PRO A 86 32.06 -35.26 9.38
N THR A 87 31.13 -34.90 8.48
CA THR A 87 29.89 -35.65 8.19
C THR A 87 29.90 -36.29 6.80
N ASP A 88 31.08 -36.62 6.24
CA ASP A 88 31.24 -37.33 4.97
C ASP A 88 30.44 -36.72 3.80
N GLY A 89 30.39 -35.39 3.73
CA GLY A 89 29.68 -34.67 2.66
C GLY A 89 28.16 -34.56 2.83
N VAL A 90 27.59 -35.02 3.96
CA VAL A 90 26.16 -34.84 4.26
C VAL A 90 25.92 -33.46 4.90
N PRO A 91 25.17 -32.55 4.26
CA PRO A 91 24.90 -31.21 4.79
C PRO A 91 23.76 -31.24 5.80
N LEU A 92 24.01 -31.79 6.98
CA LEU A 92 23.02 -31.86 8.08
C LEU A 92 22.48 -30.48 8.47
N GLN A 93 23.25 -29.41 8.21
CA GLN A 93 22.87 -28.04 8.51
C GLN A 93 21.70 -27.51 7.65
N PHE A 94 21.46 -28.05 6.46
CA PHE A 94 20.33 -27.62 5.64
C PHE A 94 18.97 -28.07 6.19
N THR A 95 18.93 -29.17 6.95
CA THR A 95 17.70 -29.66 7.57
C THR A 95 17.06 -28.63 8.52
N PRO A 96 17.75 -28.14 9.58
CA PRO A 96 17.18 -27.12 10.46
C PRO A 96 16.95 -25.78 9.74
N LEU A 97 17.81 -25.40 8.79
CA LEU A 97 17.63 -24.18 8.00
C LEU A 97 16.34 -24.24 7.17
N ALA A 98 16.08 -25.36 6.50
CA ALA A 98 14.86 -25.55 5.72
C ALA A 98 13.61 -25.46 6.60
N ILE A 99 13.63 -26.07 7.79
CA ILE A 99 12.51 -26.01 8.73
C ILE A 99 12.23 -24.56 9.13
N ILE A 100 13.26 -23.80 9.51
CA ILE A 100 13.12 -22.38 9.91
C ILE A 100 12.55 -21.55 8.75
N ILE A 101 13.12 -21.67 7.56
CA ILE A 101 12.67 -20.92 6.37
C ILE A 101 11.20 -21.24 6.05
N VAL A 102 10.79 -22.51 6.15
CA VAL A 102 9.41 -22.93 5.88
C VAL A 102 8.44 -22.33 6.90
N ILE A 103 8.78 -22.37 8.20
CA ILE A 103 7.94 -21.79 9.25
C ILE A 103 7.78 -20.28 9.04
N ASP A 104 8.88 -19.57 8.80
CA ASP A 104 8.88 -18.13 8.53
C ASP A 104 8.05 -17.80 7.27
N ALA A 105 8.17 -18.62 6.22
CA ALA A 105 7.41 -18.45 4.98
C ALA A 105 5.90 -18.62 5.21
N ILE A 106 5.49 -19.57 6.06
CA ILE A 106 4.08 -19.77 6.39
C ILE A 106 3.51 -18.54 7.10
N PHE A 107 4.20 -18.01 8.11
CA PHE A 107 3.72 -16.84 8.85
C PHE A 107 3.68 -15.59 7.96
N ALA A 108 4.74 -15.34 7.19
CA ALA A 108 4.79 -14.21 6.26
C ALA A 108 3.72 -14.32 5.17
N GLY A 109 3.51 -15.52 4.62
CA GLY A 109 2.49 -15.80 3.61
C GLY A 109 1.07 -15.66 4.17
N TYR A 110 0.83 -16.11 5.40
CA TYR A 110 -0.46 -15.95 6.07
C TYR A 110 -0.78 -14.47 6.34
N GLU A 111 0.21 -13.69 6.76
CA GLU A 111 0.05 -12.25 6.95
C GLU A 111 -0.28 -11.54 5.64
N ASP A 112 0.46 -11.84 4.56
CA ASP A 112 0.20 -11.24 3.24
C ASP A 112 -1.15 -11.70 2.67
N TYR A 113 -1.53 -12.97 2.85
CA TYR A 113 -2.86 -13.48 2.48
C TYR A 113 -3.98 -12.69 3.18
N LYS A 114 -3.83 -12.39 4.47
CA LYS A 114 -4.80 -11.57 5.20
C LYS A 114 -4.90 -10.16 4.62
N ARG A 115 -3.79 -9.60 4.10
CA ARG A 115 -3.79 -8.29 3.42
C ARG A 115 -4.52 -8.35 2.09
N HIS A 116 -4.28 -9.38 1.26
CA HIS A 116 -5.03 -9.60 0.01
C HIS A 116 -6.54 -9.69 0.28
N MET A 117 -6.94 -10.47 1.30
CA MET A 117 -8.34 -10.58 1.67
C MET A 117 -8.95 -9.24 2.11
N ALA A 118 -8.20 -8.43 2.85
CA ALA A 118 -8.66 -7.10 3.26
C ALA A 118 -8.76 -6.12 2.07
N ASP A 119 -7.83 -6.19 1.13
CA ASP A 119 -7.85 -5.42 -0.11
C ASP A 119 -9.09 -5.81 -0.96
N ASP A 120 -9.36 -7.10 -1.13
CA ASP A 120 -10.51 -7.61 -1.89
C ASP A 120 -11.85 -7.15 -1.28
N LEU A 121 -11.96 -7.17 0.05
CA LEU A 121 -13.14 -6.67 0.76
C LEU A 121 -13.33 -5.16 0.57
N THR A 122 -12.23 -4.40 0.53
CA THR A 122 -12.26 -2.94 0.34
C THR A 122 -12.62 -2.59 -1.11
N ILE A 123 -12.09 -3.33 -2.07
CA ILE A 123 -12.33 -3.14 -3.51
C ILE A 123 -13.79 -3.44 -3.89
N SER A 124 -14.36 -4.47 -3.28
CA SER A 124 -15.75 -4.92 -3.52
C SER A 124 -16.79 -4.19 -2.68
N ALA A 125 -16.37 -3.30 -1.77
CA ALA A 125 -17.29 -2.45 -1.03
C ALA A 125 -18.13 -1.59 -1.99
N LYS A 126 -19.39 -1.36 -1.63
CA LYS A 126 -20.36 -0.68 -2.49
C LYS A 126 -20.56 0.77 -2.06
N THR A 127 -20.89 1.61 -3.03
CA THR A 127 -21.36 2.98 -2.81
C THR A 127 -22.42 3.34 -3.83
N ARG A 128 -23.20 4.39 -3.56
CA ARG A 128 -24.28 4.83 -4.45
C ARG A 128 -23.82 6.01 -5.27
N VAL A 129 -23.73 5.82 -6.58
CA VAL A 129 -23.32 6.82 -7.57
C VAL A 129 -24.54 7.29 -8.35
N PHE A 130 -24.61 8.59 -8.64
CA PHE A 130 -25.69 9.17 -9.44
C PHE A 130 -25.47 8.89 -10.92
N ASN A 131 -26.32 8.06 -11.52
CA ASN A 131 -26.32 7.82 -12.95
C ASN A 131 -27.08 8.94 -13.67
N ARG A 132 -26.34 9.76 -14.43
CA ARG A 132 -26.90 10.92 -15.15
C ARG A 132 -27.93 10.52 -16.22
N GLN A 133 -27.79 9.35 -16.85
CA GLN A 133 -28.67 8.93 -17.94
C GLN A 133 -30.03 8.47 -17.40
N LEU A 134 -30.00 7.68 -16.33
CA LEU A 134 -31.19 7.14 -15.67
C LEU A 134 -31.81 8.13 -14.68
N ARG A 135 -31.07 9.16 -14.27
CA ARG A 135 -31.43 10.11 -13.18
C ARG A 135 -31.73 9.41 -11.86
N GLU A 136 -31.07 8.29 -11.61
CA GLU A 136 -31.24 7.48 -10.42
C GLU A 136 -29.86 7.15 -9.80
N PHE A 137 -29.86 6.81 -8.52
CA PHE A 137 -28.65 6.32 -7.85
C PHE A 137 -28.52 4.83 -8.05
N GLU A 138 -27.39 4.40 -8.60
CA GLU A 138 -27.02 3.00 -8.79
C GLU A 138 -25.95 2.58 -7.77
N GLU A 139 -25.99 1.31 -7.35
CA GLU A 139 -24.93 0.74 -6.52
C GLU A 139 -23.75 0.36 -7.40
N VAL A 140 -22.58 0.90 -7.07
CA VAL A 140 -21.32 0.70 -7.78
C VAL A 140 -20.25 0.26 -6.80
N GLU A 141 -19.38 -0.65 -7.23
CA GLU A 141 -18.23 -1.09 -6.44
C GLU A 141 -17.17 0.02 -6.34
N TRP A 142 -16.43 0.07 -5.22
CA TRP A 142 -15.43 1.10 -4.99
C TRP A 142 -14.36 1.15 -6.08
N ARG A 143 -13.96 0.02 -6.69
CA ARG A 143 -13.01 0.02 -7.81
C ARG A 143 -13.49 0.76 -9.07
N GLU A 144 -14.80 0.88 -9.27
CA GLU A 144 -15.38 1.46 -10.49
C GLU A 144 -15.64 2.97 -10.37
N LEU A 145 -15.51 3.51 -9.16
CA LEU A 145 -15.73 4.92 -8.83
C LEU A 145 -14.70 5.83 -9.51
N LYS A 146 -15.16 6.91 -10.14
CA LYS A 146 -14.33 7.82 -10.94
C LYS A 146 -14.42 9.25 -10.44
N VAL A 147 -13.37 10.01 -10.73
CA VAL A 147 -13.34 11.46 -10.51
C VAL A 147 -14.46 12.12 -11.33
N GLY A 148 -15.26 12.96 -10.67
CA GLY A 148 -16.43 13.62 -11.27
C GLY A 148 -17.77 12.94 -10.96
N ASP A 149 -17.76 11.74 -10.38
CA ASP A 149 -18.99 11.07 -9.97
C ASP A 149 -19.61 11.76 -8.75
N ILE A 150 -20.95 11.79 -8.71
CA ILE A 150 -21.71 12.29 -7.56
C ILE A 150 -22.12 11.07 -6.73
N VAL A 151 -21.75 11.07 -5.46
CA VAL A 151 -22.03 9.99 -4.52
C VAL A 151 -22.95 10.44 -3.39
N VAL A 152 -23.73 9.50 -2.88
CA VAL A 152 -24.52 9.67 -1.66
C VAL A 152 -24.01 8.75 -0.55
N ALA A 153 -23.74 9.32 0.62
CA ALA A 153 -23.20 8.61 1.77
C ALA A 153 -24.10 8.79 3.00
N ASN A 154 -24.19 7.76 3.83
CA ASN A 154 -24.93 7.77 5.10
C ASN A 154 -24.15 7.03 6.19
N HIS A 155 -23.38 7.75 7.00
CA HIS A 155 -22.56 7.15 8.08
C HIS A 155 -21.66 5.99 7.61
N GLU A 156 -21.21 6.05 6.36
CA GLU A 156 -20.37 5.04 5.72
C GLU A 156 -18.98 5.63 5.46
N ILE A 157 -17.98 4.76 5.45
CA ILE A 157 -16.62 5.12 5.03
C ILE A 157 -16.62 5.32 3.52
N LEU A 158 -15.85 6.28 3.02
CA LEU A 158 -15.74 6.57 1.60
C LEU A 158 -14.29 6.39 1.16
N ALA A 159 -14.07 5.70 0.04
CA ALA A 159 -12.76 5.31 -0.48
C ALA A 159 -11.98 6.43 -1.19
N ALA A 160 -12.63 7.58 -1.38
CA ALA A 160 -12.16 8.65 -2.25
C ALA A 160 -12.24 10.00 -1.55
N ASP A 161 -11.43 10.95 -2.01
CA ASP A 161 -11.53 12.32 -1.52
C ASP A 161 -12.77 12.98 -2.13
N ILE A 162 -13.71 13.37 -1.26
CA ILE A 162 -15.00 13.89 -1.67
C ILE A 162 -15.15 15.36 -1.29
N MET A 163 -15.63 16.16 -2.22
CA MET A 163 -16.09 17.52 -1.99
C MET A 163 -17.58 17.50 -1.65
N ILE A 164 -17.93 17.91 -0.44
CA ILE A 164 -19.32 17.96 0.02
C ILE A 164 -20.08 18.98 -0.84
N LEU A 165 -21.22 18.58 -1.39
CA LEU A 165 -22.11 19.43 -2.19
C LEU A 165 -23.32 19.90 -1.38
N ALA A 166 -23.95 18.96 -0.67
CA ALA A 166 -25.11 19.23 0.17
C ALA A 166 -25.21 18.21 1.31
N VAL A 167 -25.84 18.60 2.41
CA VAL A 167 -26.11 17.73 3.55
C VAL A 167 -27.57 17.85 3.92
N ILE A 168 -28.28 16.73 3.91
CA ILE A 168 -29.67 16.64 4.32
C ILE A 168 -29.71 16.09 5.77
N PRO A 169 -30.15 16.90 6.75
CA PRO A 169 -30.31 16.43 8.12
C PRO A 169 -31.53 15.51 8.23
N ALA A 170 -31.47 14.52 9.14
CA ALA A 170 -32.62 13.68 9.46
C ALA A 170 -33.82 14.49 9.98
N GLU A 171 -35.04 14.07 9.61
CA GLU A 171 -36.30 14.66 10.10
C GLU A 171 -36.32 14.64 11.64
N GLY A 172 -36.40 15.82 12.26
CA GLY A 172 -36.31 16.00 13.73
C GLY A 172 -35.20 16.96 14.16
N SER A 173 -34.17 17.16 13.32
CA SER A 173 -33.14 18.18 13.55
C SER A 173 -33.50 19.57 12.98
N ARG A 174 -34.76 19.77 12.55
CA ARG A 174 -35.29 21.07 12.11
C ARG A 174 -35.81 21.88 13.30
N SER A 175 -34.92 22.61 13.96
CA SER A 175 -35.27 23.88 14.60
C SER A 175 -34.02 24.76 14.71
N GLY A 176 -33.74 25.54 13.66
CA GLY A 176 -32.81 26.66 13.68
C GLY A 176 -31.30 26.37 13.72
N GLY A 177 -30.65 26.27 12.54
CA GLY A 177 -29.24 26.70 12.45
C GLY A 177 -28.38 26.08 11.36
N ASN A 178 -28.37 24.75 11.22
CA ASN A 178 -27.19 24.09 10.64
C ASN A 178 -27.50 23.29 9.37
N MET A 179 -28.14 23.91 8.38
CA MET A 179 -28.24 23.32 7.04
C MET A 179 -26.87 23.28 6.38
N GLY A 180 -26.49 22.13 5.82
CA GLY A 180 -25.22 21.96 5.10
C GLY A 180 -24.00 21.62 5.96
N LEU A 181 -24.17 21.29 7.25
CA LEU A 181 -23.08 20.87 8.12
C LEU A 181 -23.05 19.35 8.27
N CYS A 182 -21.86 18.74 8.14
CA CYS A 182 -21.65 17.34 8.44
C CYS A 182 -20.43 17.14 9.35
N TYR A 183 -20.49 16.08 10.14
CA TYR A 183 -19.40 15.65 11.00
C TYR A 183 -18.62 14.54 10.31
N VAL A 184 -17.31 14.72 10.20
CA VAL A 184 -16.41 13.73 9.61
C VAL A 184 -15.58 13.11 10.73
N GLU A 185 -15.67 11.79 10.86
CA GLU A 185 -14.83 11.03 11.77
C GLU A 185 -13.52 10.67 11.08
N THR A 186 -12.40 11.11 11.66
CA THR A 186 -11.05 10.86 11.13
C THR A 186 -10.24 9.93 12.01
N LYS A 187 -10.89 9.10 12.86
CA LYS A 187 -10.21 8.14 13.74
C LYS A 187 -9.25 7.22 12.99
N ASN A 188 -9.63 6.80 11.78
CA ASN A 188 -8.84 5.89 10.95
C ASN A 188 -7.65 6.57 10.26
N LEU A 189 -7.57 7.90 10.28
CA LEU A 189 -6.56 8.69 9.56
C LEU A 189 -5.57 9.36 10.51
N ASP A 190 -6.08 10.10 11.49
CA ASP A 190 -5.26 10.93 12.37
C ASP A 190 -5.25 10.41 13.82
N GLY A 191 -5.97 9.32 14.12
CA GLY A 191 -6.14 8.80 15.49
C GLY A 191 -6.94 9.71 16.43
N GLU A 192 -7.39 10.87 15.96
CA GLU A 192 -8.21 11.82 16.69
C GLU A 192 -9.62 11.25 16.91
N THR A 193 -10.08 11.25 18.17
CA THR A 193 -11.43 10.78 18.54
C THR A 193 -12.53 11.82 18.32
N ASN A 194 -12.16 13.06 18.00
CA ASN A 194 -13.09 14.16 17.81
C ASN A 194 -13.60 14.22 16.37
N HIS A 195 -14.87 14.59 16.19
CA HIS A 195 -15.45 14.77 14.87
C HIS A 195 -15.09 16.14 14.30
N LYS A 196 -14.54 16.17 13.09
CA LYS A 196 -14.24 17.41 12.37
C LYS A 196 -15.51 17.93 11.71
N LEU A 197 -15.93 19.14 12.05
CA LEU A 197 -17.06 19.81 11.41
C LEU A 197 -16.66 20.26 10.00
N ARG A 198 -17.48 19.91 8.99
CA ARG A 198 -17.32 20.33 7.60
C ARG A 198 -18.63 20.95 7.09
N GLU A 199 -18.50 21.97 6.24
CA GLU A 199 -19.63 22.71 5.69
C GLU A 199 -19.68 22.59 4.16
N ALA A 200 -20.88 22.36 3.65
CA ALA A 200 -21.18 22.38 2.22
C ALA A 200 -21.08 23.81 1.66
N PRO A 201 -20.55 24.01 0.44
CA PRO A 201 -20.55 25.32 -0.21
C PRO A 201 -21.94 25.94 -0.27
N GLN A 202 -22.03 27.25 0.00
CA GLN A 202 -23.30 28.00 -0.04
C GLN A 202 -24.06 27.83 -1.38
N PRO A 203 -23.41 27.84 -2.56
CA PRO A 203 -24.12 27.71 -3.84
C PRO A 203 -24.80 26.36 -4.05
N THR A 204 -24.24 25.26 -3.52
CA THR A 204 -24.69 23.89 -3.80
C THR A 204 -25.53 23.29 -2.68
N ARG A 205 -25.56 23.93 -1.50
CA ARG A 205 -26.22 23.45 -0.27
C ARG A 205 -27.67 23.05 -0.45
N ASN A 206 -28.41 23.80 -1.27
CA ASN A 206 -29.84 23.59 -1.51
C ASN A 206 -30.12 22.86 -2.85
N MET A 207 -29.09 22.30 -3.50
CA MET A 207 -29.25 21.68 -4.82
C MET A 207 -30.07 20.39 -4.78
N PHE A 208 -30.04 19.67 -3.65
CA PHE A 208 -30.67 18.36 -3.49
C PHE A 208 -31.84 18.37 -2.48
N THR A 209 -32.33 19.53 -2.07
CA THR A 209 -33.39 19.66 -1.05
C THR A 209 -34.82 19.53 -1.60
N ASN A 210 -34.99 19.22 -2.88
CA ASN A 210 -36.34 19.04 -3.44
C ASN A 210 -36.98 17.77 -2.85
N GLU A 211 -37.90 17.98 -1.91
CA GLU A 211 -38.62 16.98 -1.11
C GLU A 211 -39.37 15.93 -1.94
N HIS A 212 -39.50 16.11 -3.27
CA HIS A 212 -40.18 15.20 -4.18
C HIS A 212 -39.36 13.99 -4.66
N GLU A 213 -38.01 14.03 -4.62
CA GLU A 213 -37.16 12.86 -4.92
C GLU A 213 -36.75 12.09 -3.66
N ALA A 214 -36.95 12.67 -2.46
CA ALA A 214 -36.84 11.99 -1.17
C ALA A 214 -38.04 11.08 -0.87
N GLY A 215 -38.62 10.48 -1.92
CA GLY A 215 -39.66 9.47 -1.79
C GLY A 215 -39.12 8.30 -1.01
N LYS A 216 -39.60 8.15 0.24
CA LYS A 216 -39.62 6.89 1.01
C LYS A 216 -38.44 6.57 1.93
N LEU A 217 -37.64 7.55 2.36
CA LEU A 217 -36.63 7.34 3.42
C LEU A 217 -36.79 8.41 4.50
N ARG A 218 -37.39 8.03 5.63
CA ARG A 218 -37.52 8.88 6.84
C ARG A 218 -36.41 8.50 7.83
N ASN A 219 -35.94 9.48 8.60
CA ASN A 219 -34.98 9.30 9.71
C ASN A 219 -33.54 8.90 9.33
N THR A 220 -33.03 9.35 8.19
CA THR A 220 -31.63 9.13 7.78
C THR A 220 -30.99 10.43 7.31
N SER A 221 -29.78 10.73 7.81
CA SER A 221 -28.98 11.86 7.34
C SER A 221 -28.19 11.45 6.10
N TYR A 222 -28.31 12.19 5.00
CA TYR A 222 -27.56 11.93 3.77
C TYR A 222 -26.61 13.08 3.46
N MET A 223 -25.42 12.74 2.97
CA MET A 223 -24.48 13.70 2.39
C MET A 223 -24.30 13.39 0.91
N TYR A 224 -24.44 14.43 0.08
CA TYR A 224 -24.11 14.37 -1.33
C TYR A 224 -22.74 14.98 -1.55
N GLY A 225 -21.90 14.29 -2.30
CA GLY A 225 -20.54 14.73 -2.55
C GLY A 225 -20.09 14.44 -3.98
N LEU A 226 -19.13 15.22 -4.44
CA LEU A 226 -18.44 15.03 -5.70
C LEU A 226 -17.10 14.36 -5.45
N VAL A 227 -16.80 13.29 -6.17
CA VAL A 227 -15.50 12.64 -6.14
C VAL A 227 -14.45 13.53 -6.79
N ALA A 228 -13.47 13.99 -5.99
CA ALA A 228 -12.40 14.87 -6.45
C ALA A 228 -11.11 14.08 -6.79
N ASN A 229 -10.71 13.15 -5.92
CA ASN A 229 -9.55 12.27 -6.13
C ASN A 229 -9.89 10.81 -5.81
N THR A 230 -9.26 9.89 -6.53
CA THR A 230 -9.45 8.43 -6.42
C THR A 230 -8.11 7.70 -6.31
N GLY A 231 -8.11 6.53 -5.65
CA GLY A 231 -6.97 5.63 -5.59
C GLY A 231 -5.69 6.30 -5.10
N THR A 232 -4.63 6.22 -5.91
CA THR A 232 -3.29 6.80 -5.62
C THR A 232 -3.30 8.32 -5.46
N ASP A 233 -4.29 9.02 -6.03
CA ASP A 233 -4.43 10.47 -5.90
C ASP A 233 -5.12 10.90 -4.59
N SER A 234 -5.68 9.95 -3.83
CA SER A 234 -6.32 10.29 -2.55
C SER A 234 -5.27 10.76 -1.55
N LYS A 235 -5.64 11.70 -0.67
CA LYS A 235 -4.75 12.18 0.40
C LYS A 235 -4.24 11.04 1.29
N ILE A 236 -5.09 10.03 1.52
CA ILE A 236 -4.75 8.86 2.33
C ILE A 236 -3.61 8.08 1.69
N MET A 237 -3.69 7.83 0.38
CA MET A 237 -2.65 7.10 -0.35
C MET A 237 -1.38 7.93 -0.51
N MET A 238 -1.49 9.23 -0.78
CA MET A 238 -0.34 10.13 -0.84
C MET A 238 0.41 10.23 0.50
N SER A 239 -0.31 10.11 1.63
CA SER A 239 0.29 10.07 2.96
C SER A 239 0.94 8.71 3.28
N SER A 240 0.52 7.65 2.60
CA SER A 240 1.01 6.28 2.84
C SER A 240 2.32 5.97 2.10
N GLY A 241 2.64 6.75 1.06
CA GLY A 241 3.82 6.55 0.19
C GLY A 241 3.56 5.55 -0.94
N ASP A 242 4.32 5.67 -2.03
CA ASP A 242 4.17 4.82 -3.24
C ASP A 242 4.68 3.38 -3.06
N GLU A 243 5.41 3.11 -1.99
CA GLU A 243 6.04 1.81 -1.73
C GLU A 243 5.80 1.46 -0.26
N PHE A 244 5.24 0.27 0.02
CA PHE A 244 5.11 -0.23 1.38
C PHE A 244 6.46 -0.83 1.79
N PRO A 245 7.35 -0.09 2.46
CA PRO A 245 8.66 -0.63 2.78
C PRO A 245 8.49 -1.87 3.66
N VAL A 246 9.28 -2.89 3.37
CA VAL A 246 9.39 -4.06 4.25
C VAL A 246 9.96 -3.57 5.57
N LYS A 247 9.11 -3.57 6.60
CA LYS A 247 9.51 -3.14 7.95
C LYS A 247 10.43 -4.19 8.55
N VAL A 248 11.71 -3.86 8.69
CA VAL A 248 12.62 -4.64 9.52
C VAL A 248 12.32 -4.33 10.99
N SER A 249 12.20 -5.37 11.82
CA SER A 249 11.96 -5.15 13.25
C SER A 249 13.26 -4.71 13.93
N SER A 250 13.16 -3.86 14.96
CA SER A 250 14.32 -3.50 15.78
C SER A 250 14.97 -4.74 16.43
N ILE A 251 14.16 -5.76 16.71
CA ILE A 251 14.60 -7.06 17.22
C ILE A 251 15.45 -7.81 16.18
N ASP A 252 15.05 -7.80 14.90
CA ASP A 252 15.87 -8.38 13.82
C ASP A 252 17.22 -7.67 13.72
N GLU A 253 17.27 -6.35 13.87
CA GLU A 253 18.53 -5.60 13.85
C GLU A 253 19.43 -5.94 15.05
N MET A 254 18.85 -6.02 16.25
CA MET A 254 19.58 -6.37 17.47
C MET A 254 20.11 -7.81 17.44
N THR A 255 19.28 -8.76 17.01
CA THR A 255 19.69 -10.17 16.87
C THR A 255 20.79 -10.33 15.84
N ASN A 256 20.70 -9.66 14.68
CA ASN A 256 21.77 -9.64 13.69
C ASN A 256 23.09 -9.10 14.26
N LYS A 257 23.05 -8.02 15.06
CA LYS A 257 24.25 -7.48 15.74
C LYS A 257 24.83 -8.47 16.75
N GLN A 258 24.00 -9.14 17.54
CA GLN A 258 24.45 -10.15 18.51
C GLN A 258 25.13 -11.34 17.82
N VAL A 259 24.56 -11.82 16.71
CA VAL A 259 25.15 -12.92 15.91
C VAL A 259 26.54 -12.54 15.39
N ILE A 260 26.70 -11.31 14.87
CA ILE A 260 28.00 -10.82 14.41
C ILE A 260 29.00 -10.76 15.56
N VAL A 261 28.59 -10.27 16.73
CA VAL A 261 29.45 -10.23 17.92
C VAL A 261 29.86 -11.64 18.33
N TRP A 262 28.93 -12.59 18.39
CA TRP A 262 29.25 -13.98 18.71
C TRP A 262 30.24 -14.60 17.72
N TRP A 263 30.11 -14.32 16.43
CA TRP A 263 31.10 -14.78 15.45
C TRP A 263 32.43 -14.13 15.60
N SER A 264 32.47 -12.82 15.86
CA SER A 264 33.74 -12.14 16.08
C SER A 264 34.46 -12.74 17.28
N SER A 265 33.75 -13.09 18.36
CA SER A 265 34.36 -13.77 19.49
C SER A 265 34.79 -15.21 19.17
N PHE A 266 34.00 -15.95 18.38
CA PHE A 266 34.31 -17.35 18.03
C PHE A 266 35.46 -17.47 17.01
N CYS A 267 35.59 -16.52 16.09
CA CYS A 267 36.65 -16.50 15.08
C CYS A 267 38.02 -16.12 15.68
N TRP A 268 38.02 -15.53 16.88
CA TRP A 268 39.23 -15.25 17.67
C TRP A 268 39.66 -16.42 18.55
N ASP A 269 38.95 -17.55 18.52
CA ASP A 269 39.43 -18.80 19.09
C ASP A 269 40.51 -19.39 18.18
N ASP A 270 41.74 -19.51 18.68
CA ASP A 270 42.91 -20.03 17.94
C ASP A 270 42.61 -21.38 17.27
N SER A 271 41.77 -22.21 17.90
CA SER A 271 41.35 -23.52 17.38
C SER A 271 40.54 -23.40 16.08
N PHE A 272 39.72 -22.35 15.96
CA PHE A 272 38.92 -22.10 14.77
C PHE A 272 39.77 -21.59 13.62
N MET A 273 40.71 -20.68 13.90
CA MET A 273 41.67 -20.18 12.92
C MET A 273 42.54 -21.31 12.34
N GLU A 274 43.04 -22.23 13.17
CA GLU A 274 43.81 -23.38 12.69
C GLU A 274 42.97 -24.29 11.78
N ALA A 275 41.74 -24.61 12.17
CA ALA A 275 40.82 -25.39 11.34
C ALA A 275 40.50 -24.69 10.01
N PHE A 276 40.33 -23.37 10.02
CA PHE A 276 40.06 -22.56 8.84
C PHE A 276 41.27 -22.50 7.89
N VAL A 277 42.48 -22.33 8.43
CA VAL A 277 43.72 -22.36 7.63
C VAL A 277 43.95 -23.74 7.01
N TYR A 278 43.75 -24.81 7.80
CA TYR A 278 43.86 -26.19 7.31
C TYR A 278 42.85 -26.49 6.19
N PHE A 279 41.64 -25.92 6.30
CA PHE A 279 40.61 -26.00 5.28
C PHE A 279 41.02 -25.35 3.96
N PHE A 280 41.46 -24.08 3.98
CA PHE A 280 41.88 -23.38 2.76
C PHE A 280 43.11 -24.03 2.11
N ALA A 281 44.03 -24.58 2.92
CA ALA A 281 45.15 -25.36 2.42
C ALA A 281 44.68 -26.65 1.70
N THR A 282 43.67 -27.33 2.24
CA THR A 282 43.10 -28.55 1.64
C THR A 282 42.34 -28.24 0.34
N LEU A 283 41.58 -27.15 0.30
CA LEU A 283 40.91 -26.66 -0.92
C LEU A 283 41.90 -26.29 -2.02
N ALA A 284 42.98 -25.58 -1.67
CA ALA A 284 44.04 -25.22 -2.62
C ALA A 284 44.79 -26.46 -3.16
N SER A 285 44.96 -27.49 -2.33
CA SER A 285 45.53 -28.79 -2.71
C SER A 285 44.64 -29.54 -3.72
N MET A 286 43.32 -29.54 -3.53
CA MET A 286 42.38 -30.20 -4.44
C MET A 286 42.27 -29.53 -5.82
N GLY A 287 42.58 -28.24 -5.94
CA GLY A 287 42.65 -27.54 -7.23
C GLY A 287 43.87 -27.90 -8.09
N CYS A 288 44.87 -28.57 -7.51
CA CYS A 288 46.15 -28.86 -8.16
C CYS A 288 46.31 -30.30 -8.67
N THR A 289 45.32 -31.18 -8.52
CA THR A 289 45.37 -32.55 -9.05
C THR A 289 44.97 -32.58 -10.53
N CYS A 290 45.86 -32.09 -11.39
CA CYS A 290 45.82 -32.37 -12.83
C CYS A 290 46.20 -33.85 -13.03
N PRO A 291 45.39 -34.69 -13.71
CA PRO A 291 45.74 -36.08 -13.96
C PRO A 291 46.86 -36.12 -15.01
N SER A 292 48.09 -36.41 -14.59
CA SER A 292 49.15 -36.78 -15.53
C SER A 292 48.85 -38.19 -16.04
N HIS A 293 48.21 -38.24 -17.21
CA HIS A 293 48.12 -39.44 -18.03
C HIS A 293 49.54 -39.95 -18.31
N ARG A 294 49.84 -41.16 -17.86
CA ARG A 294 50.87 -42.01 -18.45
C ARG A 294 50.37 -43.45 -18.49
#